data_AF-A0A2W0BF62-F1
#
_entry.id   AF-A0A2W0BF62-F1
#
_cell.length_a   1.000
_cell.length_b   1.000
_cell.length_c   1.000
_cell.angle_alpha   90.00
_cell.angle_beta   90.00
_cell.angle_gamma   90.00
#
_symmetry.space_group_name_H-M   'P 1'
#
loop_
_entity.id
_entity.type
_entity.pdbx_description
1 polymer ?
#
loop_
_entity_poly.entity_id
_entity_poly.type
_entity_poly.pdbx_seq_one_letter_code
_entity_poly.pdbx_strand_id
1 'polypeptide(L)' 'MPKFEDCLQQLEKIVEQLEKGDLSLEQSLKLFEDGVRLSNSCRQELEAAEGKVEILVKHGGKLKPEPFEGVSEDRSVGK' A
#
# COMPACT_ATOMS: atom_id res chain seq x y z
N MET A 1 4.38 -1.87 1.78
CA MET A 1 3.34 -0.85 1.67
C MET A 1 2.35 -1.19 2.75
N PRO A 2 2.62 -0.80 4.01
CA PRO A 2 2.09 -1.50 5.18
C PRO A 2 0.56 -1.66 5.15
N LYS A 3 -0.15 -0.67 4.58
CA LYS A 3 -1.61 -0.68 4.43
C LYS A 3 -2.16 -1.79 3.52
N PHE A 4 -1.49 -2.12 2.41
CA PHE A 4 -1.92 -3.20 1.52
C PHE A 4 -1.72 -4.56 2.18
N GLU A 5 -0.54 -4.79 2.77
CA GLU A 5 -0.24 -6.06 3.43
C GLU A 5 -1.17 -6.31 4.62
N ASP A 6 -1.49 -5.26 5.40
CA ASP A 6 -2.47 -5.32 6.49
C ASP A 6 -3.91 -5.60 5.98
N CYS A 7 -4.33 -4.94 4.89
CA CYS A 7 -5.62 -5.18 4.22
C CYS A 7 -5.75 -6.63 3.78
N LEU A 8 -4.71 -7.17 3.14
CA LEU A 8 -4.67 -8.53 2.62
C LEU A 8 -4.75 -9.56 3.76
N GLN A 9 -3.96 -9.38 4.82
CA GLN A 9 -4.02 -10.28 5.98
C GLN A 9 -5.38 -10.30 6.67
N GLN A 10 -6.07 -9.15 6.75
CA GLN A 10 -7.43 -9.11 7.29
C GLN A 10 -8.43 -9.84 6.40
N LEU A 11 -8.30 -9.68 5.08
CA LEU A 11 -9.15 -10.38 4.11
C LEU A 11 -8.94 -11.91 4.19
N GLU A 12 -7.70 -12.37 4.27
CA GLU A 12 -7.37 -13.80 4.45
C GLU A 12 -8.03 -14.38 5.70
N LYS A 13 -7.95 -13.67 6.84
CA LYS A 13 -8.61 -14.09 8.09
C LYS A 13 -10.13 -14.16 7.97
N ILE A 14 -10.74 -13.28 7.17
CA ILE A 14 -12.19 -13.31 6.93
C ILE A 14 -12.55 -14.53 6.09
N VAL A 15 -11.80 -14.81 5.03
CA VAL A 15 -12.00 -16.00 4.18
C VAL A 15 -11.87 -17.27 5.01
N GLU A 16 -10.81 -17.39 5.81
CA GLU A 16 -10.62 -18.54 6.70
C GLU A 16 -11.79 -18.73 7.69
N GLN A 17 -12.37 -17.65 8.20
CA GLN A 17 -13.54 -17.74 9.09
C GLN A 17 -14.80 -18.16 8.34
N LEU A 18 -15.03 -17.65 7.14
CA LEU A 18 -16.16 -18.04 6.30
C LEU A 18 -16.08 -19.51 5.87
N GLU A 19 -14.89 -20.01 5.58
CA GLU A 19 -14.65 -21.40 5.17
C GLU A 19 -14.85 -22.44 6.29
N LYS A 20 -14.68 -22.05 7.56
CA LYS A 20 -14.90 -22.95 8.71
C LYS A 20 -16.36 -23.35 8.88
N GLY A 21 -17.30 -22.52 8.45
CA GLY A 21 -18.73 -22.84 8.39
C GLY A 21 -19.43 -22.96 9.75
N ASP A 22 -18.80 -22.53 10.84
CA ASP A 22 -19.31 -22.55 12.23
C ASP A 22 -19.99 -21.23 12.64
N LEU A 23 -20.27 -20.36 11.67
CA LEU A 23 -20.84 -19.04 11.85
C LEU A 23 -22.37 -19.05 11.70
N SER A 24 -23.05 -18.23 12.49
CA SER A 24 -24.46 -17.90 12.23
C SER A 24 -24.61 -17.10 10.93
N LEU A 25 -25.80 -17.12 10.33
CA LEU A 25 -26.09 -16.37 9.10
C LEU A 25 -25.75 -14.88 9.22
N GLU A 26 -26.10 -14.24 10.34
CA GLU A 26 -25.82 -12.82 10.58
C GLU A 26 -24.31 -12.54 10.62
N GLN A 27 -23.54 -13.41 11.28
CA GLN A 27 -22.08 -13.29 11.32
C GLN A 27 -21.46 -13.50 9.94
N SER A 28 -21.93 -14.48 9.18
CA SER A 28 -21.47 -14.74 7.81
C SER A 28 -21.75 -13.56 6.89
N LEU A 29 -22.93 -12.94 6.99
CA LEU A 29 -23.26 -11.74 6.21
C LEU A 29 -22.35 -10.56 6.56
N LYS A 30 -22.11 -10.32 7.86
CA LYS A 30 -21.22 -9.26 8.30
C LYS A 30 -19.78 -9.46 7.82
N LEU A 31 -19.25 -10.67 7.98
CA LEU A 31 -17.90 -11.02 7.50
C LEU A 31 -17.79 -10.89 5.97
N PHE A 32 -18.84 -11.27 5.25
CA PHE A 32 -18.89 -11.09 3.80
C PHE A 32 -18.84 -9.62 3.40
N GLU A 33 -19.65 -8.76 4.03
CA GLU A 33 -19.64 -7.31 3.78
C GLU A 33 -18.26 -6.67 4.07
N ASP A 34 -17.65 -7.05 5.19
CA ASP A 34 -16.31 -6.59 5.57
C ASP A 34 -15.25 -7.09 4.58
N GLY A 35 -15.35 -8.35 4.13
CA GLY A 35 -14.48 -8.93 3.11
C GLY A 35 -14.58 -8.20 1.76
N VAL A 36 -15.79 -7.87 1.31
CA VAL A 36 -16.01 -7.09 0.08
C VAL A 36 -15.38 -5.70 0.20
N ARG A 37 -15.48 -5.05 1.36
CA ARG A 37 -14.88 -3.72 1.59
C ARG A 37 -13.35 -3.76 1.58
N LEU A 38 -12.76 -4.77 2.22
CA LEU A 38 -11.31 -4.98 2.22
C LEU A 38 -10.80 -5.31 0.82
N SER A 39 -11.46 -6.21 0.10
CA SER A 39 -11.12 -6.54 -1.30
C SER A 39 -11.08 -5.30 -2.19
N ASN A 40 -12.09 -4.42 -2.08
CA ASN A 40 -12.11 -3.14 -2.79
C ASN A 40 -10.96 -2.21 -2.40
N SER A 41 -10.60 -2.15 -1.12
CA SER A 41 -9.50 -1.32 -0.63
C SER A 41 -8.15 -1.81 -1.16
N CYS A 42 -7.93 -3.12 -1.11
CA CYS A 42 -6.75 -3.76 -1.65
C CYS A 42 -6.63 -3.53 -3.18
N ARG A 43 -7.73 -3.61 -3.94
CA ARG A 43 -7.76 -3.25 -5.37
C ARG A 43 -7.35 -1.81 -5.62
N GLN A 44 -7.88 -0.85 -4.86
CA GLN A 44 -7.55 0.57 -5.02
C GLN A 44 -6.07 0.86 -4.73
N GLU A 45 -5.47 0.20 -3.74
CA GLU A 45 -4.03 0.33 -3.47
C GLU A 45 -3.18 -0.20 -4.64
N LEU A 46 -3.57 -1.34 -5.22
CA LEU A 46 -2.91 -1.91 -6.39
C LEU A 46 -3.02 -1.00 -7.62
N GLU A 47 -4.22 -0.47 -7.90
CA GLU A 47 -4.44 0.48 -9.01
C GLU A 47 -3.59 1.75 -8.83
N ALA A 48 -3.50 2.26 -7.61
CA ALA A 48 -2.65 3.41 -7.30
C ALA A 48 -1.15 3.11 -7.48
N ALA A 49 -0.71 1.90 -7.13
CA ALA A 49 0.65 1.46 -7.34
C ALA A 49 0.98 1.28 -8.83
N GLU A 50 0.09 0.64 -9.59
CA GLU A 50 0.20 0.46 -11.04
C GLU A 50 0.32 1.82 -11.75
N GLY A 51 -0.56 2.78 -11.41
CA GLY A 51 -0.50 4.13 -11.98
C GLY A 51 0.83 4.85 -11.70
N LYS A 52 1.41 4.69 -10.50
CA LYS A 52 2.75 5.23 -10.18
C LYS A 52 3.84 4.59 -11.03
N VAL A 53 3.79 3.27 -11.22
CA VAL A 53 4.75 2.55 -12.07
C VAL A 53 4.64 3.01 -13.52
N GLU A 54 3.43 3.14 -14.06
CA GLU A 54 3.22 3.65 -15.42
C GLU A 54 3.82 5.03 -15.63
N ILE A 55 3.62 5.95 -14.68
CA ILE A 55 4.20 7.30 -14.74
C ILE A 55 5.73 7.21 -14.77
N LEU A 56 6.34 6.42 -13.89
CA LEU A 56 7.80 6.24 -13.83
C LEU A 56 8.37 5.66 -15.15
N VAL A 57 7.67 4.70 -15.75
CA VAL A 57 8.05 4.09 -17.03
C VAL A 57 7.90 5.09 -18.18
N LYS A 58 6.78 5.83 -18.24
CA LYS A 58 6.53 6.86 -19.28
C LYS A 58 7.53 8.02 -19.22
N HIS A 59 8.05 8.35 -18.05
CA HIS A 59 9.14 9.33 -17.87
C HIS A 59 10.56 8.76 -18.10
N GLY A 60 10.69 7.53 -18.61
CA GLY A 60 11.95 6.96 -19.08
C GLY A 60 12.96 6.62 -17.98
N GLY A 61 12.49 6.35 -16.74
CA GLY A 61 13.34 5.83 -15.66
C GLY A 61 14.41 6.77 -15.11
N LYS A 62 14.45 8.05 -15.53
CA LYS A 62 15.44 9.02 -15.02
C LYS A 62 14.91 9.77 -13.79
N LEU A 63 14.87 9.09 -12.65
CA LEU A 63 15.02 9.78 -11.38
C LEU A 63 16.52 10.03 -11.20
N LYS A 64 16.98 11.25 -11.45
CA LYS A 64 18.28 11.67 -10.92
C LYS A 64 18.06 12.01 -9.44
N PRO A 65 18.67 11.29 -8.49
CA PRO A 65 18.82 11.83 -7.15
C PRO A 65 19.70 13.07 -7.28
N GLU A 66 19.10 14.25 -7.12
CA GLU A 66 19.88 15.47 -6.95
C GLU A 66 20.56 15.37 -5.58
N PRO A 67 21.86 15.69 -5.47
CA PRO A 67 22.52 15.77 -4.18
C PRO A 67 21.79 16.83 -3.34
N PHE A 68 21.40 16.46 -2.13
CA PHE A 68 21.02 17.45 -1.13
C PHE A 68 22.29 18.25 -0.79
N GLU A 69 22.45 19.42 -1.39
CA GLU A 69 23.42 20.43 -0.93
C GLU A 69 22.91 20.95 0.42
N GLY A 70 23.25 20.21 1.47
CA GLY A 70 23.12 20.67 2.83
C GLY A 70 23.88 22.00 2.96
N VAL A 71 23.16 23.04 3.38
CA VAL A 71 23.75 24.30 3.78
C VAL A 71 24.81 24.00 4.84
N SER A 72 26.08 24.10 4.45
CA SER A 72 27.20 24.05 5.38
C SER A 72 27.72 25.46 5.54
N GLU A 73 27.29 26.08 6.64
CA GLU A 73 27.89 27.26 7.23
C GLU A 73 29.39 27.03 7.52
N ASP A 74 30.17 28.07 7.23
CA ASP A 74 31.34 28.57 7.99
C ASP A 74 32.54 27.61 8.21
N ARG A 75 33.69 27.93 7.58
CA ARG A 75 34.88 28.52 8.24
C ARG A 75 36.11 28.47 7.32
N SER A 76 36.76 29.63 7.16
CA SER A 76 38.22 29.89 7.16
C SER A 76 39.15 28.81 6.59
N VAL A 77 40.06 29.06 5.66
CA VAL A 77 41.35 29.80 5.79
C VAL A 77 41.89 29.84 4.33
N GLY A 78 42.24 30.95 3.71
CA GLY A 78 43.29 31.88 4.12
C GLY A 78 44.51 31.69 3.22
N LYS A 79 44.60 32.56 2.21
CA LYS A 79 45.75 32.94 1.36
C LYS A 79 46.04 32.12 0.10
#